data_AF-A0A7H4NPT0-F1
#
_entry.id   AF-A0A7H4NPT0-F1
#
_cell.length_a   1.000
_cell.length_b   1.000
_cell.length_c   1.000
_cell.angle_alpha   90.00
_cell.angle_beta   90.00
_cell.angle_gamma   90.00
#
_symmetry.space_group_name_H-M   'P 1'
#
loop_
_entity.id
_entity.type
_entity.pdbx_description
1 polymer ?
#
loop_
_entity_poly.entity_id
_entity_poly.type
_entity_poly.pdbx_seq_one_letter_code
_entity_poly.pdbx_strand_id
1 'polypeptide(L)'
;MAGMQTQLHLIANEAGTYDGISASYSGPGFSGMKFKAIATPDRATFDQWVAKAKQSANAMDSMETFDKLAAPSEYNKVEYFSNVKPDLFKDVVNKFMSHGKSMDMTQPEGEHAAHEGMEGMDMSHAETAH
;
A
#
# COMPACT_ATOMS: atom_id res chain seq x y z
N MET A 1 -1.33 -3.75 2.21
CA MET A 1 -1.70 -2.44 2.78
C MET A 1 -0.41 -1.71 3.13
N ALA A 2 -0.30 -0.42 2.78
CA ALA A 2 0.89 0.37 3.13
C ALA A 2 0.99 0.52 4.66
N GLY A 3 2.21 0.46 5.21
CA GLY A 3 2.45 0.56 6.65
C GLY A 3 2.13 -0.70 7.47
N MET A 4 1.67 -1.80 6.86
CA MET A 4 1.35 -3.05 7.55
C MET A 4 2.14 -4.21 6.97
N GLN A 5 2.51 -5.17 7.83
CA GLN A 5 3.09 -6.44 7.42
C GLN A 5 2.04 -7.55 7.51
N THR A 6 1.84 -8.30 6.42
CA THR A 6 1.05 -9.53 6.38
C THR A 6 1.97 -10.75 6.26
N GLN A 7 1.50 -11.92 6.66
CA GLN A 7 2.26 -13.18 6.60
C GLN A 7 1.49 -14.21 5.77
N LEU A 8 2.23 -15.01 5.01
CA LEU A 8 1.71 -16.08 4.17
C LEU A 8 2.67 -17.28 4.23
N HIS A 9 2.12 -18.49 4.38
CA HIS A 9 2.87 -19.74 4.36
C HIS A 9 2.41 -20.58 3.16
N LEU A 10 3.36 -21.13 2.40
CA LEU A 10 3.09 -21.89 1.18
C LEU A 10 4.05 -23.08 1.06
N ILE A 11 3.59 -24.14 0.39
CA ILE A 11 4.38 -25.30 -0.03
C ILE A 11 4.00 -25.61 -1.49
N ALA A 12 4.98 -25.77 -2.37
CA ALA A 12 4.78 -26.30 -3.71
C ALA A 12 5.09 -27.81 -3.69
N ASN A 13 4.07 -28.64 -3.93
CA ASN A 13 4.22 -30.10 -3.89
C ASN A 13 4.91 -30.68 -5.13
N GLU A 14 4.91 -29.93 -6.23
CA GLU A 14 5.48 -30.35 -7.49
C GLU A 14 6.41 -29.26 -8.04
N ALA A 15 7.45 -29.67 -8.76
CA ALA A 15 8.32 -28.75 -9.46
C ALA A 15 7.59 -28.15 -10.67
N GLY A 16 7.78 -26.85 -10.91
CA GLY A 16 7.06 -26.17 -11.98
C GLY A 16 7.16 -24.66 -11.93
N THR A 17 6.57 -24.03 -12.94
CA THR A 17 6.39 -22.58 -12.98
C THR A 17 4.91 -22.26 -12.82
N TYR A 18 4.58 -21.50 -11.78
CA TYR A 18 3.23 -21.11 -11.41
C TYR A 18 2.99 -19.63 -11.71
N ASP A 19 1.81 -19.33 -12.22
CA ASP A 19 1.41 -17.97 -12.57
C ASP A 19 0.83 -17.26 -11.35
N GLY A 20 1.46 -16.13 -11.00
CA GLY A 20 0.99 -15.23 -9.96
C GLY A 20 0.39 -13.97 -10.56
N ILE A 21 -0.68 -13.47 -9.94
CA ILE A 21 -1.36 -12.23 -10.34
C ILE A 21 -1.64 -11.37 -9.11
N SER A 22 -1.76 -10.06 -9.33
CA SER A 22 -2.48 -9.20 -8.37
C SER A 22 -3.99 -9.47 -8.50
N ALA A 23 -4.65 -9.80 -7.39
CA ALA A 23 -6.08 -10.13 -7.37
C ALA A 23 -6.98 -8.91 -7.10
N SER A 24 -6.41 -7.77 -6.70
CA SER A 24 -7.17 -6.57 -6.33
C SER A 24 -6.75 -5.38 -7.18
N TYR A 25 -7.73 -4.74 -7.81
CA TYR A 25 -7.49 -3.61 -8.71
C TYR A 25 -6.70 -2.49 -8.02
N SER A 26 -5.65 -2.01 -8.67
CA SER A 26 -4.71 -1.03 -8.12
C SER A 26 -4.43 0.15 -9.07
N GLY A 27 -5.26 0.35 -10.10
CA GLY A 27 -5.12 1.43 -11.07
C GLY A 27 -4.54 1.00 -12.43
N PRO A 28 -4.00 1.95 -13.22
CA PRO A 28 -3.32 1.67 -14.48
C PRO A 28 -2.22 0.62 -14.34
N GLY A 29 -1.98 -0.17 -15.39
CA GLY A 29 -1.01 -1.26 -15.37
C GLY A 29 -1.42 -2.52 -14.59
N PHE A 30 -2.56 -2.52 -13.87
CA PHE A 30 -3.02 -3.67 -13.06
C PHE A 30 -3.04 -5.00 -13.82
N SER A 31 -3.51 -5.02 -15.08
CA SER A 31 -3.53 -6.23 -15.92
C SER A 31 -2.14 -6.81 -16.21
N GLY A 32 -1.10 -5.97 -16.12
CA GLY A 32 0.30 -6.33 -16.29
C GLY A 32 0.99 -6.78 -15.00
N MET A 33 0.34 -6.65 -13.84
CA MET A 33 0.90 -7.08 -12.54
C MET A 33 0.86 -8.60 -12.39
N LYS A 34 1.68 -9.27 -13.17
CA LYS A 34 1.86 -10.71 -13.23
C LYS A 34 3.29 -11.06 -12.82
N PHE A 35 3.45 -12.22 -12.20
CA PHE A 35 4.77 -12.77 -11.89
C PHE A 35 4.78 -14.28 -12.09
N LYS A 36 5.97 -14.87 -12.13
CA LYS A 36 6.16 -16.31 -12.18
C LYS A 36 6.82 -16.77 -10.89
N ALA A 37 6.23 -17.74 -10.22
CA ALA A 37 6.84 -18.44 -9.09
C ALA A 37 7.42 -19.77 -9.59
N ILE A 38 8.71 -19.99 -9.41
CA ILE A 38 9.40 -21.19 -9.89
C ILE A 38 9.70 -22.10 -8.69
N ALA A 39 9.04 -23.25 -8.64
CA ALA A 39 9.39 -24.33 -7.73
C ALA A 39 10.45 -25.20 -8.42
N THR A 40 11.71 -25.06 -8.01
CA THR A 40 12.81 -25.84 -8.57
C THR A 40 12.71 -27.31 -8.15
N PRO A 41 13.14 -28.26 -8.99
CA PRO A 41 13.08 -29.69 -8.66
C PRO A 41 13.98 -30.07 -7.48
N ASP A 42 15.05 -29.31 -7.25
CA ASP A 42 16.00 -29.52 -6.17
C ASP A 42 16.60 -28.19 -5.70
N ARG A 43 17.37 -28.28 -4.61
CA ARG A 43 18.06 -27.14 -4.00
C ARG A 43 19.24 -26.63 -4.85
N ALA A 44 19.95 -27.52 -5.56
CA ALA A 44 21.11 -27.11 -6.34
C ALA A 44 20.70 -26.17 -7.49
N THR A 45 19.55 -26.44 -8.12
CA THR A 45 18.94 -25.60 -9.15
C THR A 45 18.52 -24.24 -8.57
N PHE A 46 18.00 -24.21 -7.35
CA PHE A 46 17.74 -22.95 -6.64
C PHE A 46 19.02 -22.17 -6.38
N ASP A 47 20.07 -22.83 -5.89
CA ASP A 47 21.36 -22.19 -5.61
C ASP A 47 22.01 -21.62 -6.89
N GLN A 48 21.84 -22.27 -8.05
CA GLN A 48 22.26 -21.74 -9.35
C GLN A 48 21.50 -20.47 -9.72
N TRP A 49 20.18 -20.42 -9.47
CA TRP A 49 19.38 -19.21 -9.69
C TRP A 49 19.84 -18.06 -8.78
N VAL A 50 20.15 -18.35 -7.51
CA VAL A 50 20.73 -17.36 -6.59
C VAL A 50 22.09 -16.86 -7.09
N ALA A 51 22.95 -17.76 -7.56
CA ALA A 51 24.25 -17.40 -8.13
C ALA A 51 24.10 -16.48 -9.36
N LYS A 52 23.13 -16.75 -10.24
CA LYS A 52 22.79 -15.89 -11.36
C LYS A 52 22.31 -14.51 -10.91
N ALA A 53 21.45 -14.43 -9.91
CA ALA A 53 20.98 -13.14 -9.38
C ALA A 53 22.13 -12.29 -8.82
N LYS A 54 23.08 -12.92 -8.12
CA LYS A 54 24.29 -12.28 -7.59
C LYS A 54 25.25 -11.74 -8.67
N GLN A 55 25.15 -12.22 -9.91
CA GLN A 55 25.94 -11.71 -11.04
C GLN A 55 25.34 -10.46 -11.69
N SER A 56 24.17 -9.98 -11.24
CA SER A 56 23.57 -8.77 -11.77
C SER A 56 24.48 -7.55 -11.57
N ALA A 57 24.57 -6.70 -12.60
CA ALA A 57 25.22 -5.40 -12.50
C ALA A 57 24.41 -4.39 -11.66
N ASN A 58 23.13 -4.66 -11.43
CA ASN A 58 22.24 -3.77 -10.67
C ASN A 58 22.27 -4.15 -9.19
N ALA A 59 22.20 -3.16 -8.31
CA ALA A 59 22.17 -3.37 -6.85
C ALA A 59 21.12 -2.44 -6.21
N MET A 60 20.39 -2.96 -5.21
CA MET A 60 19.34 -2.25 -4.48
C MET A 60 19.88 -1.73 -3.14
N ASP A 61 20.94 -0.92 -3.20
CA ASP A 61 21.75 -0.57 -2.02
C ASP A 61 21.24 0.62 -1.20
N SER A 62 20.23 1.32 -1.68
CA SER A 62 19.71 2.53 -1.03
C SER A 62 18.22 2.70 -1.22
N MET A 63 17.62 3.53 -0.36
CA MET A 63 16.24 3.99 -0.54
C MET A 63 16.06 4.81 -1.82
N GLU A 64 17.08 5.53 -2.28
CA GLU A 64 17.03 6.27 -3.54
C GLU A 64 16.89 5.32 -4.74
N THR A 65 17.64 4.21 -4.74
CA THR A 65 17.52 3.17 -5.78
C THR A 65 16.13 2.54 -5.74
N PHE A 66 15.60 2.28 -4.55
CA PHE A 66 14.23 1.79 -4.39
C PHE A 66 13.20 2.78 -4.94
N ASP A 67 13.31 4.06 -4.63
CA ASP A 67 12.38 5.09 -5.09
C ASP A 67 12.42 5.25 -6.62
N LYS A 68 13.59 5.06 -7.26
CA LYS A 68 13.71 4.99 -8.73
C LYS A 68 12.98 3.78 -9.31
N LEU A 69 13.10 2.60 -8.69
CA LEU A 69 12.38 1.39 -9.10
C LEU A 69 10.86 1.53 -8.88
N ALA A 70 10.45 2.23 -7.81
CA ALA A 70 9.06 2.41 -7.43
C ALA A 70 8.33 3.50 -8.23
N ALA A 71 9.04 4.25 -9.08
CA ALA A 71 8.42 5.20 -9.99
C ALA A 71 7.38 4.50 -10.88
N PRO A 72 6.25 5.16 -11.24
CA PRO A 72 5.19 4.53 -12.02
C PRO A 72 5.71 3.91 -13.32
N SER A 73 5.47 2.60 -13.47
CA SER A 73 5.82 1.82 -14.66
C SER A 73 4.80 0.70 -14.88
N GLU A 74 4.75 0.15 -16.09
CA GLU A 74 3.83 -0.94 -16.43
C GLU A 74 4.56 -2.05 -17.20
N TYR A 75 4.07 -3.29 -17.07
CA TYR A 75 4.58 -4.47 -17.81
C TYR A 75 6.10 -4.69 -17.65
N ASN A 76 6.61 -4.49 -16.43
CA ASN A 76 8.02 -4.65 -16.12
C ASN A 76 8.52 -6.06 -16.47
N LYS A 77 9.72 -6.12 -17.04
CA LYS A 77 10.42 -7.40 -17.28
C LYS A 77 11.05 -7.90 -15.99
N VAL A 78 11.40 -9.18 -15.96
CA VAL A 78 12.16 -9.76 -14.85
C VAL A 78 13.52 -9.09 -14.76
N GLU A 79 13.89 -8.66 -13.56
CA GLU A 79 15.15 -8.01 -13.24
C GLU A 79 15.74 -8.61 -11.96
N TYR A 80 17.08 -8.63 -11.86
CA TYR A 80 17.81 -9.12 -10.71
C TYR A 80 18.65 -8.01 -10.10
N PHE A 81 18.80 -8.03 -8.77
CA PHE A 81 19.70 -7.15 -8.04
C PHE A 81 20.69 -8.00 -7.26
N SER A 82 21.99 -7.73 -7.38
CA SER A 82 23.05 -8.55 -6.79
C SER A 82 23.21 -8.31 -5.29
N ASN A 83 22.88 -7.12 -4.82
CA ASN A 83 22.85 -6.74 -3.41
C ASN A 83 21.56 -5.99 -3.05
N VAL A 84 21.22 -6.01 -1.76
CA VAL A 84 20.05 -5.31 -1.21
C VAL A 84 20.46 -4.67 0.10
N LYS A 85 20.03 -3.41 0.32
CA LYS A 85 20.22 -2.68 1.56
C LYS A 85 19.69 -3.52 2.75
N PRO A 86 20.49 -3.74 3.81
CA PRO A 86 19.98 -4.32 5.05
C PRO A 86 18.77 -3.54 5.57
N ASP A 87 17.77 -4.27 6.07
CA ASP A 87 16.52 -3.74 6.63
C ASP A 87 15.65 -2.92 5.66
N LEU A 88 15.88 -2.97 4.33
CA LEU A 88 15.09 -2.22 3.33
C LEU A 88 13.57 -2.40 3.49
N PHE A 89 13.12 -3.62 3.76
CA PHE A 89 11.70 -3.89 4.00
C PHE A 89 11.15 -3.08 5.19
N LYS A 90 11.89 -3.03 6.31
CA LYS A 90 11.49 -2.26 7.50
C LYS A 90 11.46 -0.77 7.18
N ASP A 91 12.45 -0.28 6.44
CA ASP A 91 12.52 1.12 6.02
C ASP A 91 11.29 1.50 5.18
N VAL A 92 10.90 0.66 4.23
CA VAL A 92 9.71 0.87 3.38
C VAL A 92 8.42 0.87 4.19
N VAL A 93 8.25 -0.06 5.14
CA VAL A 93 7.08 -0.08 6.04
C VAL A 93 7.04 1.18 6.89
N ASN A 94 8.18 1.58 7.46
CA ASN A 94 8.29 2.71 8.37
C ASN A 94 8.00 4.08 7.71
N LYS A 95 8.14 4.21 6.38
CA LYS A 95 7.70 5.43 5.64
C LYS A 95 6.25 5.84 5.96
N PHE A 96 5.40 4.86 6.25
CA PHE A 96 3.98 5.06 6.49
C PHE A 96 3.61 5.02 7.99
N MET A 97 4.51 4.54 8.86
CA MET A 97 4.26 4.41 10.30
C MET A 97 4.38 5.74 11.05
N SER A 98 5.21 6.67 10.58
CA SER A 98 5.36 8.00 11.22
C SER A 98 4.15 8.91 11.04
N HIS A 99 3.34 8.68 10.00
CA HIS A 99 2.11 9.44 9.72
C HIS A 99 0.95 9.08 10.67
N GLY A 100 1.11 8.08 11.55
CA GLY A 100 0.13 7.73 12.58
C GLY A 100 0.22 8.55 13.88
N LYS A 101 1.19 9.48 14.00
CA LYS A 101 1.41 10.30 15.22
C LYS A 101 1.06 11.79 15.06
N SER A 102 0.40 12.17 13.97
CA SER A 102 -0.11 13.54 13.78
C SER A 102 -1.56 13.52 13.29
N MET A 103 -2.45 12.95 14.10
CA MET A 103 -3.81 13.47 14.20
C MET A 103 -3.84 14.22 15.52
N ASP A 104 -3.29 15.43 15.51
CA ASP A 104 -3.50 16.42 16.56
C ASP A 104 -5.00 16.74 16.56
N MET A 105 -5.74 16.00 17.38
CA MET A 105 -7.12 16.33 17.74
C MET A 105 -7.09 17.47 18.76
N THR A 106 -6.56 18.62 18.35
CA THR A 106 -6.77 19.87 19.08
C THR A 106 -7.62 20.78 18.22
N GLN A 107 -8.89 20.38 18.05
CA GLN A 107 -9.94 21.27 17.62
C GLN A 107 -10.30 22.13 18.84
N PRO A 108 -10.11 23.46 18.83
CA PRO A 108 -10.71 24.28 19.86
C PRO A 108 -12.23 24.26 19.63
N GLU A 109 -12.96 23.80 20.65
CA GLU A 109 -14.42 23.90 20.71
C GLU A 109 -14.81 25.38 20.63
N GLY A 110 -15.25 25.79 19.44
CA GLY A 110 -15.88 27.08 19.18
C GLY A 110 -17.40 26.94 19.31
N GLU A 111 -17.89 27.32 20.49
CA GLU A 111 -19.18 27.98 20.72
C GLU A 111 -20.48 27.21 20.37
N HIS A 112 -20.99 26.52 21.39
CA HIS A 112 -22.41 26.28 21.56
C HIS A 112 -23.15 27.63 21.71
N ALA A 113 -23.79 28.11 20.63
CA ALA A 113 -24.81 29.14 20.75
C ALA A 113 -26.06 28.51 21.39
N ALA A 114 -26.26 28.85 22.67
CA ALA A 114 -27.41 28.46 23.46
C ALA A 114 -28.71 29.05 22.89
N HIS A 115 -29.70 28.18 22.79
CA HIS A 115 -31.08 28.46 22.43
C HIS A 115 -31.81 29.06 23.65
N GLU A 116 -31.86 30.39 23.77
CA GLU A 116 -32.78 31.06 24.70
C GLU A 116 -34.00 31.61 23.97
N GLY A 117 -35.18 31.14 24.40
CA GLY A 117 -36.46 31.56 23.88
C GLY A 117 -36.88 32.95 24.38
N MET A 118 -37.73 33.59 23.59
CA MET A 118 -38.58 34.68 24.04
C MET A 118 -40.00 34.38 23.56
N GLU A 119 -40.85 33.97 24.50
CA GLU A 119 -42.30 33.99 24.40
C GLU A 119 -42.81 35.42 24.13
N GLY A 120 -43.85 35.54 23.32
CA GLY A 120 -44.55 36.80 23.07
C GLY A 120 -45.72 36.61 22.11
N MET A 121 -46.83 36.09 22.65
CA MET A 121 -48.17 36.01 22.05
C MET A 121 -48.61 37.29 21.33
N ASP A 122 -49.31 37.15 20.20
CA ASP A 122 -50.74 37.54 20.15
C ASP A 122 -51.46 36.87 18.96
N MET A 123 -52.66 36.36 19.22
CA MET A 123 -53.59 35.72 18.30
C MET A 123 -54.88 36.54 18.32
N SER A 124 -55.27 37.14 17.19
CA SER A 124 -56.63 37.62 17.02
C SER A 124 -57.10 37.51 15.57
N HIS A 125 -58.08 36.62 15.38
CA HIS A 125 -59.25 36.70 14.49
C HIS A 125 -59.35 37.91 13.51
N ALA A 126 -59.66 37.64 12.24
CA ALA A 126 -61.02 37.81 11.70
C ALA A 126 -61.14 37.50 10.19
N GLU A 127 -62.06 36.58 9.93
CA GLU A 127 -62.94 36.31 8.79
C GLU A 127 -63.33 37.47 7.82
N THR A 128 -63.50 37.08 6.55
CA THR A 128 -64.54 37.50 5.56
C THR A 128 -64.23 38.53 4.44
N ALA A 129 -64.37 38.00 3.20
CA ALA A 129 -64.83 38.54 1.91
C ALA A 129 -64.85 40.06 1.60
N HIS A 130 -64.28 40.41 0.43
CA HIS A 130 -65.03 40.87 -0.75
C HIS A 130 -64.20 40.74 -2.03
#